data_AF-A0AAD0YMG1-F1
#
_entry.id   AF-A0AAD0YMG1-F1
#
_cell.length_a   1.000
_cell.length_b   1.000
_cell.length_c   1.000
_cell.angle_alpha   90.00
_cell.angle_beta   90.00
_cell.angle_gamma   90.00
#
_symmetry.space_group_name_H-M   'P 1'
#
loop_
_entity.id
_entity.type
_entity.pdbx_description
1 polymer ?
#
loop_
_entity_poly.entity_id
_entity_poly.type
_entity_poly.pdbx_seq_one_letter_code
_entity_poly.pdbx_strand_id
1 'polypeptide(L)'
;MSKKTNKFSASDFGSEAEVPQENTFYFGKENFKWMLIGLAFIVVGFLLMMGADANTVDGKFDPNSWNDDIFSIRRIRIAPLFVVIGFVIEVYAILKRK
;
A
#
# COMPACT_ATOMS: atom_id res chain seq x y z
N MET A 1 -7.10 1.70 -72.11
CA MET A 1 -7.09 2.14 -70.69
C MET A 1 -7.64 1.01 -69.83
N SER A 2 -6.81 0.40 -68.97
CA SER A 2 -7.22 -0.71 -68.10
C SER A 2 -7.71 -0.17 -66.76
N LYS A 3 -8.98 -0.44 -66.41
CA LYS A 3 -9.57 -0.03 -65.13
C LYS A 3 -8.98 -0.89 -64.01
N LYS A 4 -8.24 -0.28 -63.09
CA LYS A 4 -7.86 -0.91 -61.82
C LYS A 4 -9.11 -1.14 -60.98
N THR A 5 -9.46 -2.39 -60.75
CA THR A 5 -10.48 -2.76 -59.75
C THR A 5 -9.81 -2.76 -58.38
N ASN A 6 -10.36 -1.97 -57.45
CA ASN A 6 -9.94 -2.02 -56.05
C ASN A 6 -10.39 -3.36 -55.47
N LYS A 7 -9.41 -4.21 -55.15
CA LYS A 7 -9.62 -5.52 -54.53
C LYS A 7 -10.01 -5.30 -53.08
N PHE A 8 -11.31 -5.16 -52.85
CA PHE A 8 -11.88 -5.24 -51.52
C PHE A 8 -11.88 -6.71 -51.11
N SER A 9 -11.02 -7.09 -50.17
CA SER A 9 -10.84 -8.49 -49.76
C SER A 9 -11.78 -8.81 -48.61
N ALA A 10 -12.48 -9.94 -48.68
CA ALA A 10 -13.36 -10.43 -47.61
C ALA A 10 -12.61 -10.69 -46.29
N SER A 11 -11.26 -10.75 -46.32
CA SER A 11 -10.41 -10.82 -45.13
C SER A 11 -10.41 -9.55 -44.28
N ASP A 12 -10.84 -8.41 -44.84
CA ASP A 12 -10.91 -7.13 -44.10
C ASP A 12 -12.23 -7.00 -43.32
N PHE A 13 -13.25 -7.79 -43.66
CA PHE A 13 -14.52 -7.89 -42.94
C PHE A 13 -14.43 -9.02 -41.91
N GLY A 14 -14.22 -8.65 -40.64
CA GLY A 14 -14.17 -9.61 -39.53
C GLY A 14 -12.81 -9.74 -38.84
N SER A 15 -11.83 -8.89 -39.20
CA SER A 15 -10.75 -8.62 -38.25
C SER A 15 -11.40 -7.92 -37.05
N GLU A 16 -11.67 -8.68 -35.98
CA GLU A 16 -11.94 -8.10 -34.68
C GLU A 16 -10.80 -7.10 -34.42
N ALA A 17 -11.14 -5.83 -34.28
CA ALA A 17 -10.17 -4.86 -33.83
C ALA A 17 -9.68 -5.38 -32.48
N GLU A 18 -8.41 -5.77 -32.39
CA GLU A 18 -7.78 -6.05 -31.10
C GLU A 18 -8.02 -4.81 -30.25
N VAL A 19 -8.98 -4.92 -29.33
CA VAL A 19 -9.26 -3.86 -28.37
C VAL A 19 -7.96 -3.75 -27.60
N PRO A 20 -7.25 -2.61 -27.64
CA PRO A 20 -6.06 -2.46 -26.85
C PRO A 20 -6.50 -2.72 -25.41
N GLN A 21 -6.02 -3.81 -24.81
CA GLN A 21 -6.16 -4.06 -23.39
C GLN A 21 -5.45 -2.88 -22.73
N GLU A 22 -6.22 -1.85 -22.42
CA GLU A 22 -5.76 -0.72 -21.65
C GLU A 22 -5.45 -1.31 -20.27
N ASN A 23 -4.20 -1.70 -20.08
CA ASN A 23 -3.65 -2.00 -18.78
C ASN A 23 -3.65 -0.69 -18.00
N THR A 24 -4.84 -0.30 -17.53
CA THR A 24 -5.10 0.84 -16.66
C THR A 24 -4.62 0.47 -15.27
N PHE A 25 -3.32 0.21 -15.18
CA PHE A 25 -2.67 0.00 -13.92
C PHE A 25 -2.70 1.35 -13.21
N TYR A 26 -3.70 1.51 -12.34
CA TYR A 26 -4.09 2.79 -11.73
C TYR A 26 -2.93 3.44 -10.94
N PHE A 27 -1.96 2.63 -10.50
CA PHE A 27 -0.80 3.05 -9.74
C PHE A 27 0.49 2.77 -10.50
N GLY A 28 1.20 3.81 -10.94
CA GLY A 28 2.52 3.62 -11.56
C GLY A 28 3.50 2.85 -10.66
N LYS A 29 4.52 2.20 -11.26
CA LYS A 29 5.55 1.42 -10.52
C LYS A 29 6.19 2.20 -9.36
N GLU A 30 6.30 3.51 -9.47
CA GLU A 30 6.81 4.36 -8.41
C GLU A 30 5.84 4.50 -7.24
N ASN A 31 4.53 4.61 -7.49
CA ASN A 31 3.52 4.69 -6.44
C ASN A 31 3.52 3.43 -5.60
N PHE A 32 3.65 2.27 -6.24
CA PHE A 32 3.76 0.99 -5.54
C PHE A 32 5.00 0.93 -4.63
N LYS A 33 6.13 1.52 -5.04
CA LYS A 33 7.30 1.66 -4.15
C LYS A 33 7.00 2.53 -2.93
N TRP A 34 6.30 3.65 -3.12
CA TRP A 34 5.89 4.52 -2.01
C TRP A 34 4.89 3.84 -1.07
N MET A 35 3.95 3.05 -1.59
CA MET A 35 3.05 2.24 -0.77
C MET A 35 3.83 1.24 0.09
N LEU A 36 4.77 0.49 -0.49
CA LEU A 36 5.58 -0.46 0.29
C LEU A 36 6.38 0.24 1.41
N ILE A 37 6.86 1.46 1.17
CA ILE A 37 7.52 2.26 2.20
C ILE A 37 6.51 2.67 3.29
N GLY A 38 5.33 3.17 2.91
CA GLY A 38 4.26 3.53 3.85
C GLY A 38 3.86 2.35 4.74
N LEU A 39 3.60 1.20 4.13
CA LEU A 39 3.31 -0.05 4.83
C LEU A 39 4.42 -0.46 5.79
N ALA A 40 5.70 -0.33 5.40
CA ALA A 40 6.81 -0.63 6.28
C ALA A 40 6.82 0.28 7.53
N PHE A 41 6.53 1.58 7.38
CA PHE A 41 6.41 2.50 8.51
C PHE A 41 5.27 2.12 9.45
N ILE A 42 4.11 1.72 8.91
CA ILE A 42 2.96 1.25 9.70
C ILE A 42 3.34 0.00 10.51
N VAL A 43 3.95 -0.99 9.85
CA VAL A 43 4.39 -2.24 10.49
C VAL A 43 5.40 -1.94 11.60
N VAL A 44 6.42 -1.12 11.33
CA VAL A 44 7.40 -0.72 12.35
C VAL A 44 6.71 0.01 13.51
N GLY A 45 5.75 0.90 13.23
CA GLY A 45 4.96 1.57 14.26
C GLY A 45 4.24 0.57 15.17
N PHE A 46 3.58 -0.44 14.62
CA PHE A 46 2.93 -1.48 15.43
C PHE A 46 3.93 -2.37 16.17
N LEU A 47 5.07 -2.73 15.57
CA LEU A 47 6.12 -3.48 16.24
C LEU A 47 6.69 -2.70 17.44
N LEU A 48 6.81 -1.38 17.34
CA LEU A 48 7.24 -0.53 18.45
C LEU A 48 6.22 -0.43 19.59
N MET A 49 4.93 -0.72 19.34
CA MET A 49 3.88 -0.79 20.37
C MET A 49 3.88 -2.11 21.14
N MET A 50 4.49 -3.17 20.58
CA MET A 50 4.60 -4.47 21.24
C MET A 50 5.31 -4.33 22.59
N GLY A 51 4.79 -5.03 23.59
CA GLY A 51 5.31 -5.00 24.95
C GLY A 51 4.31 -5.60 25.94
N ALA A 52 4.72 -5.67 27.20
CA ALA A 52 3.87 -6.13 28.29
C ALA A 52 2.62 -5.23 28.45
N ASP A 53 1.54 -5.86 28.89
CA ASP A 53 0.31 -5.16 29.30
C ASP A 53 0.46 -4.59 30.72
N ALA A 54 -0.59 -3.92 31.19
CA ALA A 54 -0.58 -3.23 32.48
C ALA A 54 -0.42 -4.17 33.69
N ASN A 55 -0.71 -5.46 33.55
CA ASN A 55 -0.75 -6.42 34.66
C ASN A 55 0.32 -7.52 34.52
N THR A 56 1.23 -7.38 33.55
CA THR A 56 2.33 -8.32 33.33
C THR A 56 3.63 -7.68 33.81
N VAL A 57 4.15 -8.16 34.93
CA VAL A 57 5.44 -7.74 35.50
C VAL A 57 6.42 -8.90 35.39
N ASP A 58 7.63 -8.62 34.90
CA ASP A 58 8.68 -9.63 34.68
C ASP A 58 8.24 -10.83 33.82
N GLY A 59 7.30 -10.60 32.88
CA GLY A 59 6.77 -11.66 32.00
C GLY A 59 5.73 -12.57 32.65
N LYS A 60 5.30 -12.28 33.89
CA LYS A 60 4.24 -13.02 34.58
C LYS A 60 3.02 -12.12 34.77
N PHE A 61 1.85 -12.67 34.47
CA PHE A 61 0.57 -12.00 34.67
C PHE A 61 0.16 -12.05 36.16
N ASP A 62 -0.11 -10.89 36.75
CA ASP A 62 -0.68 -10.73 38.10
C ASP A 62 -1.75 -9.61 38.08
N PRO A 63 -3.03 -9.93 38.30
CA PRO A 63 -4.14 -8.97 38.26
C PRO A 63 -4.04 -7.81 39.25
N ASN A 64 -3.27 -7.95 40.32
CA ASN A 64 -3.12 -6.93 41.37
C ASN A 64 -1.84 -6.10 41.20
N SER A 65 -1.05 -6.40 40.17
CA SER A 65 0.21 -5.74 39.88
C SER A 65 0.05 -4.72 38.75
N TRP A 66 0.85 -3.65 38.78
CA TRP A 66 0.83 -2.59 37.78
C TRP A 66 2.20 -2.43 37.13
N ASN A 67 2.23 -2.44 35.80
CA ASN A 67 3.43 -2.23 34.99
C ASN A 67 3.43 -0.83 34.35
N ASP A 68 4.38 0.02 34.78
CA ASP A 68 4.55 1.39 34.25
C ASP A 68 5.16 1.45 32.83
N ASP A 69 5.72 0.34 32.31
CA ASP A 69 6.28 0.28 30.95
C ASP A 69 5.23 0.52 29.85
N ILE A 70 3.95 0.43 30.19
CA ILE A 70 2.86 0.85 29.30
C ILE A 70 2.95 2.34 28.95
N PHE A 71 3.47 3.16 29.85
CA PHE A 71 3.64 4.61 29.66
C PHE A 71 4.96 5.00 29.01
N SER A 72 5.72 4.03 28.50
CA SER A 72 6.94 4.30 27.77
C SER A 72 6.71 5.31 26.63
N ILE A 73 7.54 6.36 26.60
CA ILE A 73 7.53 7.39 25.55
C ILE A 73 7.58 6.76 24.16
N ARG A 74 8.29 5.63 24.02
CA ARG A 74 8.38 4.86 22.78
C ARG A 74 6.99 4.39 22.31
N ARG A 75 6.20 3.78 23.19
CA ARG A 75 4.90 3.18 22.83
C ARG A 75 3.79 4.21 22.70
N ILE A 76 3.82 5.27 23.51
CA ILE A 76 2.75 6.30 23.53
C ILE A 76 2.97 7.41 22.51
N ARG A 77 4.22 7.80 22.23
CA ARG A 77 4.49 8.96 21.35
C ARG A 77 5.14 8.55 20.05
N ILE A 78 6.24 7.79 20.12
CA ILE A 78 7.04 7.47 18.93
C ILE A 78 6.27 6.48 18.05
N ALA A 79 5.76 5.39 18.62
CA ALA A 79 5.11 4.33 17.86
C ALA A 79 3.85 4.81 17.10
N PRO A 80 2.90 5.57 17.71
CA PRO A 80 1.76 6.10 16.98
C PRO A 80 2.18 7.13 15.92
N LEU A 81 3.22 7.91 16.17
CA LEU A 81 3.75 8.86 15.19
C LEU A 81 4.24 8.14 13.93
N PHE A 82 4.93 7.01 14.07
CA PHE A 82 5.35 6.18 12.93
C PHE A 82 4.15 5.66 12.12
N VAL A 83 3.08 5.21 12.79
CA VAL A 83 1.85 4.76 12.13
C VAL A 83 1.20 5.90 11.35
N VAL A 84 1.08 7.09 11.96
CA VAL A 84 0.51 8.27 11.30
C VAL A 84 1.33 8.68 10.08
N ILE A 85 2.66 8.72 10.21
CA ILE A 85 3.56 9.01 9.07
C ILE A 85 3.36 7.98 7.95
N GLY A 86 3.25 6.69 8.30
CA GLY A 86 2.99 5.63 7.34
C GLY A 86 1.69 5.85 6.57
N PHE A 87 0.59 6.21 7.26
CA PHE A 87 -0.67 6.54 6.59
C PHE A 87 -0.58 7.79 5.71
N VAL A 88 0.17 8.83 6.12
CA VAL A 88 0.40 10.01 5.28
C VAL A 88 1.15 9.63 4.00
N ILE A 89 2.15 8.74 4.09
CA ILE A 89 2.87 8.22 2.92
C ILE A 89 1.94 7.44 2.01
N GLU A 90 1.05 6.59 2.55
CA GLU A 90 0.06 5.84 1.75
C GLU A 90 -0.90 6.77 1.01
N VAL A 91 -1.44 7.77 1.71
CA VAL A 91 -2.30 8.79 1.10
C VAL A 91 -1.55 9.49 -0.05
N TYR A 92 -0.31 9.91 0.19
CA TYR A 92 0.53 10.49 -0.86
C TYR A 92 0.77 9.53 -2.02
N ALA A 93 1.10 8.26 -1.75
CA ALA A 93 1.39 7.26 -2.76
C ALA A 93 0.18 6.98 -3.67
N ILE A 94 -1.02 6.95 -3.09
CA ILE A 94 -2.28 6.73 -3.81
C ILE A 94 -2.65 7.96 -4.62
N LEU A 95 -2.57 9.16 -4.02
CA LEU A 95 -2.97 10.41 -4.67
C LEU A 95 -1.96 10.92 -5.71
N LYS A 96 -0.70 10.49 -5.63
CA LYS A 96 0.35 10.88 -6.56
C LYS A 96 0.02 10.37 -7.96
N ARG A 97 -0.66 11.17 -8.77
CA ARG A 97 -0.89 10.84 -10.17
C ARG A 97 0.37 11.18 -10.97
N LYS A 98 0.90 10.19 -11.70
CA LYS A 98 1.80 10.44 -12.83
C LYS A 98 0.97 10.80 -14.05
#